data_AF-A0AA51U153-F1
#
_entry.id   AF-A0AA51U153-F1
#
_cell.length_a   1.000
_cell.length_b   1.000
_cell.length_c   1.000
_cell.angle_alpha   90.00
_cell.angle_beta   90.00
_cell.angle_gamma   90.00
#
_symmetry.space_group_name_H-M   'P 1'
#
loop_
_entity.id
_entity.type
_entity.pdbx_description
1 polymer ?
#
loop_
_entity_poly.entity_id
_entity_poly.type
_entity_poly.pdbx_seq_one_letter_code
_entity_poly.pdbx_strand_id
1 'polypeptide(L)'
;MTDQPDKDTPIRLSEAVKLAFPFGGMTVSGLRREAARGRLVMERIAGKDFVTLAAIEEMRKACVVEPEPSRPAPRPRAQWREAPSDAEASRSAEALFRRLDHQSKRDKYTFASAAARAIELGADERLLGRLIVEIGKIKMDDLDQHHLNSVAAKIVPEGGKGKIERQVFRPFMRAWRLAVRENLADEREWVCPS
;
A
#
# COMPACT_ATOMS: atom_id res chain seq x y z
N MET A 1 -56.35 -14.41 -25.53
CA MET A 1 -56.68 -15.25 -24.37
C MET A 1 -55.38 -15.80 -23.83
N THR A 2 -54.86 -15.25 -22.74
CA THR A 2 -53.69 -15.81 -22.05
C THR A 2 -54.16 -17.04 -21.30
N ASP A 3 -53.84 -18.22 -21.84
CA ASP A 3 -54.01 -19.51 -21.19
C ASP A 3 -52.99 -19.58 -20.05
N GLN A 4 -53.40 -19.11 -18.87
CA GLN A 4 -52.54 -19.06 -17.71
C GLN A 4 -52.59 -20.44 -17.05
N PRO A 5 -51.48 -21.21 -17.03
CA PRO A 5 -51.48 -22.54 -16.47
C PRO A 5 -51.81 -22.47 -14.98
N ASP A 6 -52.50 -23.50 -14.49
CA ASP A 6 -52.87 -23.61 -13.09
C ASP A 6 -51.62 -23.57 -12.20
N LYS A 7 -51.73 -22.99 -11.00
CA LYS A 7 -50.58 -22.60 -10.16
C LYS A 7 -49.70 -23.79 -9.76
N ASP A 8 -50.32 -24.96 -9.62
CA ASP A 8 -49.68 -26.21 -9.23
C ASP A 8 -49.26 -27.07 -10.43
N THR A 9 -49.49 -26.59 -11.66
CA THR A 9 -49.04 -27.30 -12.85
C THR A 9 -47.51 -27.22 -12.96
N PRO A 10 -46.78 -28.35 -13.02
CA PRO A 10 -45.34 -28.33 -13.20
C PRO A 10 -45.01 -27.89 -14.63
N ILE A 11 -44.39 -26.72 -14.75
CA ILE A 11 -43.96 -26.14 -16.03
C ILE A 11 -42.45 -26.20 -16.15
N ARG A 12 -41.95 -26.30 -17.39
CA ARG A 12 -40.50 -26.29 -17.63
C ARG A 12 -39.88 -24.98 -17.19
N LEU A 13 -38.67 -25.06 -16.63
CA LEU A 13 -37.94 -23.90 -16.12
C LEU A 13 -37.78 -22.76 -17.15
N SER A 14 -37.64 -23.08 -18.44
CA SER A 14 -37.54 -22.09 -19.52
C SER A 14 -38.83 -21.30 -19.74
N GLU A 15 -39.98 -21.96 -19.61
CA GLU A 15 -41.29 -21.34 -19.78
C GLU A 15 -41.72 -20.62 -18.49
N ALA A 16 -41.36 -21.17 -17.33
CA ALA A 16 -41.62 -20.56 -16.04
C ALA A 16 -41.00 -19.16 -15.90
N VAL A 17 -39.79 -18.96 -16.43
CA VAL A 17 -39.16 -17.63 -16.46
C VAL A 17 -39.98 -16.63 -17.27
N LYS A 18 -40.48 -17.04 -18.44
CA LYS A 18 -41.27 -16.15 -19.33
C LYS A 18 -42.61 -15.77 -18.69
N LEU A 19 -43.24 -16.71 -17.99
CA LEU A 19 -44.53 -16.50 -17.34
C LEU A 19 -44.40 -15.70 -16.04
N ALA A 20 -43.42 -16.02 -15.19
CA ALA A 20 -43.26 -15.35 -13.90
C ALA A 20 -42.54 -13.99 -14.00
N PHE A 21 -41.70 -13.80 -15.02
CA PHE A 21 -40.90 -12.57 -15.22
C PHE A 21 -41.02 -12.07 -16.66
N PRO A 22 -42.21 -11.57 -17.08
CA PRO A 22 -42.46 -11.16 -18.46
C PRO A 22 -41.61 -9.97 -18.93
N PHE A 23 -41.17 -9.12 -17.99
CA PHE A 23 -40.29 -7.98 -18.26
C PHE A 23 -38.79 -8.31 -18.19
N GLY A 24 -38.43 -9.60 -18.06
CA GLY A 24 -37.06 -10.04 -17.85
C GLY A 24 -36.57 -9.85 -16.41
N GLY A 25 -35.25 -9.80 -16.20
CA GLY A 25 -34.63 -9.65 -14.88
C GLY A 25 -34.37 -10.97 -14.13
N MET A 26 -34.97 -12.08 -14.56
CA MET A 26 -34.69 -13.43 -14.05
C MET A 26 -34.24 -14.34 -15.19
N THR A 27 -33.30 -15.25 -14.93
CA THR A 27 -32.79 -16.21 -15.92
C THR A 27 -32.94 -17.65 -15.41
N VAL A 28 -32.93 -18.62 -16.32
CA VAL A 28 -32.91 -20.06 -15.98
C VAL A 28 -31.75 -20.38 -15.03
N SER A 29 -30.58 -19.82 -15.28
CA SER A 29 -29.41 -19.95 -14.40
C SER A 29 -29.63 -19.29 -13.03
N GLY A 30 -30.37 -18.17 -12.98
CA GLY A 30 -30.78 -17.53 -11.72
C GLY A 30 -31.66 -18.44 -10.88
N LEU A 31 -32.71 -19.02 -11.46
CA LEU A 31 -33.60 -19.96 -10.75
C LEU A 31 -32.85 -21.22 -10.27
N ARG A 32 -31.92 -21.74 -11.08
CA ARG A 32 -31.04 -22.85 -10.66
C ARG A 32 -30.17 -22.48 -9.45
N ARG A 33 -29.68 -21.24 -9.36
CA ARG A 33 -28.93 -20.77 -8.19
C ARG A 33 -29.81 -20.64 -6.96
N GLU A 34 -31.05 -20.16 -7.10
CA GLU A 34 -31.97 -20.07 -5.97
C GLU A 34 -32.41 -21.45 -5.46
N ALA A 35 -32.54 -22.44 -6.35
CA ALA A 35 -32.73 -23.83 -5.94
C ALA A 35 -31.49 -24.42 -5.25
N ALA A 36 -30.28 -24.13 -5.75
CA ALA A 36 -29.04 -24.51 -5.09
C ALA A 36 -28.87 -23.87 -3.69
N ARG A 37 -29.46 -22.68 -3.48
CA ARG A 37 -29.54 -22.00 -2.18
C ARG A 37 -30.66 -22.52 -1.29
N GLY A 38 -31.45 -23.49 -1.76
CA GLY A 38 -32.57 -24.07 -1.02
C GLY A 38 -33.81 -23.16 -0.90
N ARG A 39 -33.89 -22.07 -1.68
CA ARG A 39 -35.03 -21.13 -1.64
C ARG A 39 -36.14 -21.45 -2.64
N LEU A 40 -35.86 -22.32 -3.60
CA LEU A 40 -36.79 -22.72 -4.64
C LEU A 40 -36.88 -24.25 -4.70
N VAL A 41 -38.10 -24.78 -4.61
CA VAL A 41 -38.38 -26.21 -4.80
C VAL A 41 -38.46 -26.49 -6.30
N MET A 42 -37.65 -27.43 -6.78
CA MET A 42 -37.63 -27.86 -8.17
C MET A 42 -37.86 -29.36 -8.27
N GLU A 43 -38.62 -29.76 -9.29
CA GLU A 43 -38.84 -31.16 -9.62
C GLU A 43 -37.97 -31.54 -10.82
N ARG A 44 -37.23 -32.65 -10.70
CA ARG A 44 -36.42 -33.16 -11.81
C ARG A 44 -37.03 -34.44 -12.35
N ILE A 45 -37.58 -34.37 -13.56
CA ILE A 45 -38.21 -35.50 -14.25
C ILE A 45 -37.43 -35.76 -15.55
N ALA A 46 -36.90 -36.97 -15.71
CA ALA A 46 -36.09 -37.37 -16.88
C ALA A 46 -34.93 -36.41 -17.19
N GLY A 47 -34.23 -35.91 -16.15
CA GLY A 47 -33.11 -34.97 -16.29
C GLY A 47 -33.52 -33.53 -16.65
N LYS A 48 -34.82 -33.24 -16.75
CA LYS A 48 -35.34 -31.90 -17.02
C LYS A 48 -35.87 -31.28 -15.74
N ASP A 49 -35.69 -29.97 -15.65
CA ASP A 49 -36.06 -29.17 -14.50
C ASP A 49 -37.48 -28.58 -14.70
N PHE A 50 -38.36 -28.87 -13.76
CA PHE A 50 -39.72 -28.35 -13.67
C PHE A 50 -39.91 -27.57 -12.38
N VAL A 51 -40.82 -26.61 -12.44
CA VAL A 51 -41.18 -25.74 -11.32
C VAL A 51 -42.65 -25.37 -11.42
N THR A 52 -43.32 -25.19 -10.30
CA THR A 52 -44.70 -24.67 -10.25
C THR A 52 -44.68 -23.16 -10.08
N LEU A 53 -45.75 -22.47 -10.49
CA LEU A 53 -45.86 -21.03 -10.27
C LEU A 53 -45.97 -20.71 -8.78
N ALA A 54 -46.62 -21.60 -8.01
CA ALA A 54 -46.66 -21.53 -6.55
C ALA A 54 -45.25 -21.53 -5.92
N ALA A 55 -44.35 -22.41 -6.37
CA ALA A 55 -42.98 -22.46 -5.86
C ALA A 55 -42.20 -21.15 -6.13
N ILE A 56 -42.46 -20.49 -7.27
CA ILE A 56 -41.85 -19.19 -7.58
C ILE A 56 -42.43 -18.08 -6.70
N GLU A 57 -43.73 -18.09 -6.43
CA GLU A 57 -44.36 -17.15 -5.49
C GLU A 57 -43.75 -17.28 -4.08
N GLU A 58 -43.55 -18.52 -3.59
CA GLU A 58 -42.90 -18.78 -2.30
C GLU A 58 -41.41 -18.35 -2.29
N MET A 59 -40.67 -18.64 -3.36
CA MET A 59 -39.29 -18.17 -3.50
C MET A 59 -39.21 -16.63 -3.45
N ARG A 60 -40.17 -15.94 -4.07
CA ARG A 60 -40.22 -14.46 -4.04
C ARG A 60 -40.44 -13.94 -2.63
N LYS A 61 -41.30 -14.57 -1.83
CA LYS A 61 -41.48 -14.22 -0.41
C LYS A 61 -40.19 -14.42 0.38
N ALA A 62 -39.48 -15.52 0.16
CA ALA A 62 -38.20 -15.79 0.82
C ALA A 62 -37.06 -14.85 0.39
N CYS A 63 -37.17 -14.21 -0.78
CA CYS A 63 -36.18 -13.26 -1.29
C CYS A 63 -36.52 -11.80 -1.00
N VAL A 64 -37.59 -11.52 -0.23
CA VAL A 64 -37.89 -10.16 0.22
C VAL A 64 -36.77 -9.71 1.16
N VAL A 65 -36.02 -8.70 0.74
CA VAL A 65 -35.06 -8.02 1.60
C VAL A 65 -35.86 -7.05 2.46
N GLU A 66 -35.86 -7.27 3.77
CA GLU A 66 -36.44 -6.30 4.71
C GLU A 66 -35.71 -4.97 4.51
N PRO A 67 -36.44 -3.84 4.37
CA PRO A 67 -35.80 -2.54 4.31
C PRO A 67 -35.01 -2.40 5.61
N GLU A 68 -33.69 -2.20 5.49
CA GLU A 68 -32.87 -1.91 6.67
C GLU A 68 -33.56 -0.79 7.45
N PRO A 69 -33.67 -0.90 8.79
CA PRO A 69 -34.28 0.14 9.59
C PRO A 69 -33.64 1.44 9.19
N SER A 70 -34.47 2.41 8.77
CA SER A 70 -34.02 3.69 8.23
C SER A 70 -32.90 4.17 9.12
N ARG A 71 -31.69 4.23 8.55
CA ARG A 71 -30.49 4.66 9.26
C ARG A 71 -30.90 5.89 10.08
N PRO A 72 -30.69 5.89 11.42
CA PRO A 72 -31.16 6.99 12.25
C PRO A 72 -30.76 8.29 11.58
N ALA A 73 -31.70 9.24 11.53
CA ALA A 73 -31.52 10.52 10.85
C ALA A 73 -30.09 11.00 11.11
N PRO A 74 -29.33 11.41 10.07
CA PRO A 74 -27.96 11.84 10.27
C PRO A 74 -27.97 12.81 11.44
N ARG A 75 -27.19 12.47 12.48
CA ARG A 75 -27.07 13.30 13.70
C ARG A 75 -27.02 14.76 13.24
N PRO A 76 -27.78 15.70 13.85
CA PRO A 76 -27.84 17.08 13.39
C PRO A 76 -26.42 17.48 13.05
N ARG A 77 -26.19 17.76 11.75
CA ARG A 77 -24.87 17.79 11.12
C ARG A 77 -23.97 18.45 12.14
N ALA A 78 -23.10 17.64 12.78
CA ALA A 78 -22.35 18.08 13.95
C ALA A 78 -21.86 19.46 13.58
N GLN A 79 -22.41 20.49 14.24
CA GLN A 79 -22.12 21.88 13.98
C GLN A 79 -20.62 21.87 13.82
N TRP A 80 -20.14 22.10 12.58
CA TRP A 80 -18.76 21.78 12.24
C TRP A 80 -17.95 22.36 13.38
N ARG A 81 -17.36 21.51 14.23
CA ARG A 81 -16.23 22.01 15.02
C ARG A 81 -15.35 22.47 13.90
N GLU A 82 -15.20 23.79 13.76
CA GLU A 82 -14.48 24.41 12.65
C GLU A 82 -13.34 23.47 12.35
N ALA A 83 -13.44 22.79 11.20
CA ALA A 83 -12.43 21.84 10.85
C ALA A 83 -11.13 22.64 10.95
N PRO A 84 -10.07 22.14 11.61
CA PRO A 84 -8.77 22.78 11.49
C PRO A 84 -8.60 23.06 10.01
N SER A 85 -8.45 24.34 9.68
CA SER A 85 -8.75 24.92 8.36
C SER A 85 -8.31 23.98 7.25
N ASP A 86 -8.99 23.91 6.09
CA ASP A 86 -8.51 23.07 4.97
C ASP A 86 -7.00 23.26 4.67
N ALA A 87 -6.43 24.42 5.06
CA ALA A 87 -5.00 24.70 5.09
C ALA A 87 -4.18 23.90 6.13
N GLU A 88 -4.68 23.57 7.32
CA GLU A 88 -4.01 22.75 8.36
C GLU A 88 -4.04 21.25 8.04
N ALA A 89 -5.15 20.74 7.50
CA ALA A 89 -5.23 19.36 6.99
C ALA A 89 -4.30 19.17 5.77
N SER A 90 -4.27 20.15 4.86
CA SER A 90 -3.34 20.17 3.72
C SER A 90 -1.88 20.27 4.17
N ARG A 91 -1.57 21.16 5.14
CA ARG A 91 -0.22 21.26 5.74
C ARG A 91 0.21 19.96 6.42
N SER A 92 -0.71 19.25 7.07
CA SER A 92 -0.43 17.97 7.71
C SER A 92 -0.14 16.86 6.68
N ALA A 93 -0.91 16.79 5.60
CA ALA A 93 -0.67 15.86 4.50
C ALA A 93 0.65 16.15 3.78
N GLU A 94 0.92 17.42 3.44
CA GLU A 94 2.18 17.85 2.83
C GLU A 94 3.39 17.54 3.72
N ALA A 95 3.28 17.74 5.03
CA ALA A 95 4.34 17.39 5.97
C ALA A 95 4.63 15.88 5.98
N LEU A 96 3.62 15.03 5.88
CA LEU A 96 3.79 13.58 5.78
C LEU A 96 4.43 13.17 4.45
N PHE A 97 3.99 13.72 3.32
CA PHE A 97 4.60 13.45 2.03
C PHE A 97 6.07 13.86 1.98
N ARG A 98 6.40 15.03 2.54
CA ARG A 98 7.80 15.46 2.68
C ARG A 98 8.59 14.45 3.50
N ARG A 99 8.08 13.96 4.65
CA ARG A 99 8.79 12.94 5.46
C ARG A 99 9.05 11.66 4.68
N LEU A 100 8.07 11.15 3.95
CA LEU A 100 8.21 9.93 3.15
C LEU A 100 9.22 10.10 2.01
N ASP A 101 9.23 11.26 1.34
CA ASP A 101 10.21 11.57 0.30
C ASP A 101 11.63 11.63 0.87
N HIS A 102 11.82 12.27 2.03
CA HIS A 102 13.12 12.30 2.71
C HIS A 102 13.56 10.89 3.15
N GLN A 103 12.65 10.06 3.66
CA GLN A 103 12.95 8.68 4.03
C GLN A 103 13.38 7.84 2.82
N SER A 104 12.65 7.93 1.70
CA SER A 104 12.99 7.26 0.44
C SER A 104 14.34 7.69 -0.13
N LYS A 105 14.68 8.98 0.03
CA LYS A 105 16.01 9.50 -0.32
C LYS A 105 17.10 8.90 0.57
N ARG A 106 16.90 8.87 1.89
CA ARG A 106 17.85 8.27 2.85
C ARG A 106 18.09 6.79 2.57
N ASP A 107 17.03 6.04 2.28
CA ASP A 107 17.11 4.59 1.97
C ASP A 107 17.99 4.26 0.76
N LYS A 108 18.07 5.19 -0.19
CA LYS A 108 18.82 5.05 -1.45
C LYS A 108 20.18 5.76 -1.41
N TYR A 109 20.44 6.58 -0.39
CA TYR A 109 21.64 7.41 -0.33
C TYR A 109 22.82 6.62 0.24
N THR A 110 23.84 6.44 -0.60
CA THR A 110 25.05 5.70 -0.25
C THR A 110 26.21 6.64 0.01
N PHE A 111 27.27 6.13 0.64
CA PHE A 111 28.49 6.92 0.80
C PHE A 111 29.10 7.34 -0.54
N ALA A 112 28.98 6.52 -1.59
CA ALA A 112 29.43 6.89 -2.92
C ALA A 112 28.74 8.16 -3.45
N SER A 113 27.42 8.28 -3.27
CA SER A 113 26.69 9.49 -3.65
C SER A 113 27.10 10.71 -2.82
N ALA A 114 27.34 10.53 -1.51
CA ALA A 114 27.79 11.62 -0.63
C ALA A 114 29.20 12.10 -1.01
N ALA A 115 30.10 11.17 -1.30
CA ALA A 115 31.46 11.47 -1.69
C ALA A 115 31.53 12.14 -3.08
N ALA A 116 30.71 11.70 -4.04
CA ALA A 116 30.60 12.36 -5.35
C ALA A 116 30.19 13.84 -5.21
N ARG A 117 29.20 14.14 -4.36
CA ARG A 117 28.80 15.52 -4.07
C ARG A 117 29.88 16.34 -3.37
N ALA A 118 30.64 15.72 -2.47
CA ALA A 118 31.75 16.39 -1.83
C ALA A 118 32.86 16.74 -2.85
N ILE A 119 33.11 15.86 -3.83
CA ILE A 119 34.06 16.10 -4.93
C ILE A 119 33.60 17.27 -5.80
N GLU A 120 32.32 17.33 -6.16
CA GLU A 120 31.73 18.46 -6.90
C GLU A 120 31.96 19.82 -6.19
N LEU A 121 31.99 19.82 -4.86
CA LEU A 121 32.21 21.00 -4.01
C LEU A 121 33.69 21.23 -3.66
N GLY A 122 34.61 20.62 -4.41
CA GLY A 122 36.05 20.83 -4.29
C GLY A 122 36.71 20.07 -3.14
N ALA A 123 36.16 18.92 -2.73
CA ALA A 123 36.88 18.00 -1.86
C ALA A 123 37.94 17.19 -2.64
N ASP A 124 38.91 16.64 -1.92
CA ASP A 124 40.02 15.90 -2.51
C ASP A 124 39.56 14.53 -3.05
N GLU A 125 39.41 14.44 -4.37
CA GLU A 125 38.95 13.25 -5.10
C GLU A 125 39.81 12.02 -4.82
N ARG A 126 41.11 12.18 -4.60
CA ARG A 126 42.02 11.04 -4.37
C ARG A 126 41.77 10.38 -3.02
N LEU A 127 41.48 11.18 -2.00
CA LEU A 127 41.21 10.68 -0.65
C LEU A 127 39.80 10.08 -0.57
N LEU A 128 38.81 10.77 -1.16
CA LEU A 128 37.44 10.27 -1.20
C LEU A 128 37.29 9.05 -2.11
N GLY A 129 38.01 8.97 -3.23
CA GLY A 129 38.01 7.83 -4.14
C GLY A 129 38.43 6.52 -3.45
N ARG A 130 39.45 6.57 -2.57
CA ARG A 130 39.86 5.40 -1.77
C ARG A 130 38.78 4.94 -0.79
N LEU A 131 38.06 5.89 -0.20
CA LEU A 131 36.94 5.58 0.68
C LEU A 131 35.75 5.02 -0.10
N ILE A 132 35.45 5.55 -1.29
CA ILE A 132 34.37 5.03 -2.16
C ILE A 132 34.61 3.56 -2.53
N VAL A 133 35.85 3.15 -2.79
CA VAL A 133 36.16 1.74 -3.12
C VAL A 133 35.81 0.79 -1.96
N GLU A 134 36.13 1.19 -0.72
CA GLU A 134 35.94 0.33 0.45
C GLU A 134 34.52 0.40 1.05
N ILE A 135 33.94 1.60 1.17
CA ILE A 135 32.64 1.83 1.85
C ILE A 135 31.57 2.43 0.95
N GLY A 136 31.84 2.66 -0.34
CA GLY A 136 30.91 3.36 -1.23
C GLY A 136 29.56 2.67 -1.41
N LYS A 137 29.48 1.35 -1.21
CA LYS A 137 28.22 0.58 -1.31
C LYS A 137 27.39 0.57 -0.02
N ILE A 138 27.98 1.01 1.10
CA ILE A 138 27.30 1.05 2.39
C ILE A 138 26.36 2.27 2.41
N LYS A 139 25.17 2.09 2.96
CA LYS A 139 24.22 3.19 3.17
C LYS A 139 24.76 4.14 4.22
N MET A 140 24.41 5.42 4.11
CA MET A 140 24.86 6.40 5.11
C MET A 140 24.36 6.06 6.52
N ASP A 141 23.13 5.59 6.69
CA ASP A 141 22.59 5.27 8.04
C ASP A 141 23.24 4.02 8.67
N ASP A 142 23.74 3.09 7.85
CA ASP A 142 24.40 1.85 8.28
C ASP A 142 25.90 2.04 8.60
N LEU A 143 26.46 3.20 8.28
CA LEU A 143 27.86 3.51 8.57
C LEU A 143 28.04 3.79 10.06
N ASP A 144 28.90 3.00 10.69
CA ASP A 144 29.31 3.16 12.09
C ASP A 144 30.83 3.40 12.22
N GLN A 145 31.25 3.73 13.44
CA GLN A 145 32.65 3.98 13.78
C GLN A 145 33.55 2.76 13.51
N HIS A 146 33.01 1.53 13.63
CA HIS A 146 33.77 0.30 13.41
C HIS A 146 34.12 0.12 11.92
N HIS A 147 33.18 0.40 11.02
CA HIS A 147 33.42 0.41 9.57
C HIS A 147 34.52 1.43 9.21
N LEU A 148 34.44 2.65 9.76
CA LEU A 148 35.44 3.69 9.49
C LEU A 148 36.83 3.31 10.04
N ASN A 149 36.91 2.70 11.23
CA ASN A 149 38.15 2.21 11.82
C ASN A 149 38.76 1.06 11.00
N SER A 150 37.93 0.13 10.51
CA SER A 150 38.37 -0.97 9.65
C SER A 150 38.98 -0.47 8.34
N VAL A 151 38.35 0.55 7.74
CA VAL A 151 38.83 1.19 6.50
C VAL A 151 40.12 1.96 6.75
N ALA A 152 40.21 2.68 7.88
CA ALA A 152 41.43 3.37 8.26
C ALA A 152 42.62 2.40 8.39
N ALA A 153 42.41 1.25 9.03
CA ALA A 153 43.42 0.21 9.17
C ALA A 153 43.87 -0.39 7.83
N LYS A 154 42.95 -0.52 6.85
CA LYS A 154 43.26 -1.00 5.50
C LYS A 154 44.03 0.02 4.65
N ILE A 155 43.62 1.29 4.68
CA ILE A 155 44.20 2.33 3.82
C ILE A 155 45.56 2.79 4.34
N VAL A 156 45.73 2.84 5.67
CA VAL A 156 46.96 3.32 6.31
C VAL A 156 47.43 2.32 7.37
N PRO A 157 47.97 1.16 6.98
CA PRO A 157 48.33 0.08 7.91
C PRO A 157 49.45 0.47 8.89
N GLU A 158 50.36 1.38 8.50
CA GLU A 158 51.47 1.86 9.34
C GLU A 158 51.45 3.39 9.54
N GLY A 159 50.25 3.98 9.60
CA GLY A 159 50.10 5.43 9.79
C GLY A 159 49.84 5.81 11.23
N GLY A 160 50.69 6.66 11.79
CA GLY A 160 50.35 7.34 13.05
C GLY A 160 49.05 8.15 12.94
N LYS A 161 48.40 8.38 14.09
CA LYS A 161 47.11 9.07 14.25
C LYS A 161 46.89 10.29 13.33
N GLY A 162 47.89 11.16 13.20
CA GLY A 162 47.80 12.35 12.35
C GLY A 162 47.73 12.07 10.83
N LYS A 163 48.19 10.91 10.34
CA LYS A 163 47.99 10.50 8.95
C LYS A 163 46.58 9.96 8.74
N ILE A 164 46.08 9.12 9.66
CA ILE A 164 44.71 8.59 9.62
C ILE A 164 43.69 9.73 9.67
N GLU A 165 43.88 10.69 10.58
CA GLU A 165 42.98 11.83 10.72
C GLU A 165 42.90 12.65 9.42
N ARG A 166 44.05 12.99 8.82
CA ARG A 166 44.11 13.82 7.61
C ARG A 166 43.64 13.10 6.35
N GLN A 167 43.94 11.81 6.20
CA GLN A 167 43.67 11.06 4.98
C GLN A 167 42.30 10.37 4.96
N VAL A 168 41.74 10.03 6.12
CA VAL A 168 40.50 9.25 6.22
C VAL A 168 39.41 10.06 6.92
N PHE A 169 39.63 10.48 8.17
CA PHE A 169 38.57 11.09 8.97
C PHE A 169 38.15 12.49 8.50
N ARG A 170 39.10 13.39 8.19
CA ARG A 170 38.75 14.73 7.68
C ARG A 170 37.97 14.72 6.37
N PRO A 171 38.41 14.00 5.31
CA PRO A 171 37.64 13.93 4.07
C PRO A 171 36.30 13.22 4.27
N PHE A 172 36.26 12.15 5.07
CA PHE A 172 35.01 11.47 5.43
C PHE A 172 34.03 12.42 6.15
N MET A 173 34.47 13.09 7.21
CA MET A 173 33.65 14.05 7.97
C MET A 173 33.16 15.20 7.10
N ARG A 174 33.94 15.65 6.12
CA ARG A 174 33.49 16.67 5.16
C ARG A 174 32.33 16.17 4.31
N ALA A 175 32.41 14.95 3.79
CA ALA A 175 31.31 14.32 3.06
C ALA A 175 30.10 14.04 3.97
N TRP A 176 30.34 13.61 5.22
CA TRP A 176 29.28 13.36 6.20
C TRP A 176 28.53 14.64 6.58
N ARG A 177 29.24 15.72 6.93
CA ARG A 177 28.63 17.02 7.25
C ARG A 177 27.82 17.58 6.09
N LEU A 178 28.25 17.33 4.85
CA LEU A 178 27.47 17.68 3.67
C LEU A 178 26.14 16.91 3.64
N ALA A 179 26.20 15.59 3.84
CA ALA A 179 25.01 14.75 3.86
C ALA A 179 24.05 15.12 5.01
N VAL A 180 24.57 15.47 6.19
CA VAL A 180 23.78 15.98 7.32
C VAL A 180 23.09 17.31 6.96
N ARG A 181 23.80 18.24 6.29
CA ARG A 181 23.22 19.51 5.82
C ARG A 181 22.05 19.31 4.85
N GLU A 182 22.12 18.28 4.02
CA GLU A 182 21.08 17.91 3.06
C GLU A 182 19.97 17.03 3.68
N ASN A 183 20.01 16.78 5.00
CA ASN A 183 19.08 15.91 5.72
C ASN A 183 19.06 14.46 5.21
N LEU A 184 20.21 13.98 4.73
CA LEU A 184 20.42 12.64 4.15
C LEU A 184 21.13 11.67 5.10
N ALA A 185 21.66 12.15 6.23
CA ALA A 185 22.31 11.36 7.26
C ALA A 185 22.10 12.02 8.63
N ASP A 186 22.16 11.24 9.70
CA ASP A 186 22.06 11.77 11.07
C ASP A 186 23.34 12.48 11.51
N GLU A 187 23.17 13.47 12.38
CA GLU A 187 24.29 14.10 13.07
C GLU A 187 24.93 13.08 14.01
N ARG A 188 26.20 12.74 13.73
CA ARG A 188 26.99 11.81 14.52
C ARG A 188 28.38 12.39 14.74
N GLU A 189 28.87 12.27 15.96
CA GLU A 189 30.24 12.59 16.31
C GLU A 189 31.15 11.40 16.02
N TRP A 190 32.11 11.59 15.13
CA TRP A 190 33.07 10.57 14.73
C TRP A 190 34.36 10.76 15.53
N VAL A 191 34.74 9.76 16.30
CA VAL A 191 35.93 9.82 17.15
C VAL A 191 37.09 9.17 16.41
N CYS A 192 38.19 9.89 16.20
CA CYS A 192 39.42 9.26 15.71
C CYS A 192 39.93 8.31 16.80
N PRO A 193 40.19 7.02 16.51
CA PRO A 193 40.72 6.08 17.49
C PRO A 193 42.03 6.64 18.08
N SER A 194 42.16 6.50 19.41
CA SER A 194 43.29 7.02 20.19
C SER A 194 44.57 6.25 19.95
#